data_AF-K1TRS0-F1
#
_entry.id   AF-K1TRS0-F1
#
_cell.length_a   1.000
_cell.length_b   1.000
_cell.length_c   1.000
_cell.angle_alpha   90.00
_cell.angle_beta   90.00
_cell.angle_gamma   90.00
#
_symmetry.space_group_name_H-M   'P 1'
#
loop_
_entity.id
_entity.type
_entity.pdbx_description
1 polymer ?
#
loop_
_entity_poly.entity_id
_entity_poly.type
_entity_poly.pdbx_seq_one_letter_code
_entity_poly.pdbx_strand_id
1 'polypeptide(L)'
;FGSGFRIAMKDLEIRGAGSVLGQSQSGHLASVGYDMYIKLLNEAILKQQGKAPEITPECLIDIRIDAFIPEKYISNQAQRVDCYRKIAMIENDEDAYDVTDELIDRYGDVPRAVEGLIEVAKLRRIAQKMHLTEIIQSGDVMIFYPEKTDKKTMERVSAVGGKFGKDMMLNIATDKPNFRVNGTDKHGGPLALLADTLAAMQSVDKD
;
A
#
# COMPACT_ATOMS: atom_id res chain seq x y z
N PHE A 1 1.70 -4.27 0.23
CA PHE A 1 0.39 -4.82 0.64
C PHE A 1 0.60 -5.76 1.82
N GLY A 2 0.29 -5.30 3.04
CA GLY A 2 0.51 -6.04 4.28
C GLY A 2 -0.64 -6.99 4.60
N SER A 3 -0.28 -8.20 5.01
CA SER A 3 -1.13 -9.34 5.42
C SER A 3 -2.11 -9.90 4.37
N GLY A 4 -3.08 -9.14 3.84
CA GLY A 4 -4.13 -9.64 2.94
C GLY A 4 -3.62 -10.17 1.59
N PHE A 5 -2.66 -9.44 0.98
CA PHE A 5 -2.01 -9.87 -0.27
C PHE A 5 -1.09 -11.08 -0.06
N ARG A 6 -0.43 -11.17 1.11
CA ARG A 6 0.35 -12.36 1.49
C ARG A 6 -0.56 -13.56 1.73
N ILE A 7 -1.75 -13.38 2.31
CA ILE A 7 -2.72 -14.46 2.51
C ILE A 7 -3.29 -14.92 1.16
N ALA A 8 -3.64 -14.01 0.26
CA ALA A 8 -4.13 -14.34 -1.09
C ALA A 8 -3.07 -15.06 -1.95
N MET A 9 -1.80 -14.63 -1.89
CA MET A 9 -0.69 -15.32 -2.56
C MET A 9 -0.38 -16.69 -1.94
N LYS A 10 -0.50 -16.81 -0.61
CA LYS A 10 -0.32 -18.08 0.12
C LYS A 10 -1.47 -19.07 -0.11
N ASP A 11 -2.70 -18.59 -0.33
CA ASP A 11 -3.85 -19.43 -0.70
C ASP A 11 -3.74 -19.93 -2.16
N LEU A 12 -3.07 -19.15 -3.03
CA LEU A 12 -2.69 -19.55 -4.40
C LEU A 12 -1.63 -20.67 -4.41
N GLU A 13 -0.66 -20.61 -3.49
CA GLU A 13 0.35 -21.67 -3.32
C GLU A 13 -0.25 -22.98 -2.78
N ILE A 14 -1.24 -22.89 -1.89
CA ILE A 14 -1.87 -24.06 -1.24
C ILE A 14 -2.87 -24.79 -2.17
N ARG A 15 -3.54 -24.10 -3.11
CA ARG A 15 -4.65 -24.68 -3.91
C ARG A 15 -4.35 -25.05 -5.37
N GLY A 16 -3.17 -24.79 -5.94
CA GLY A 16 -2.97 -25.17 -7.35
C GLY A 16 -1.59 -25.10 -7.98
N ALA A 17 -0.59 -24.46 -7.37
CA ALA A 17 0.78 -24.43 -7.91
C ALA A 17 1.67 -25.60 -7.40
N GLY A 18 1.07 -26.62 -6.77
CA GLY A 18 1.78 -27.71 -6.09
C GLY A 18 2.14 -28.95 -6.93
N SER A 19 2.26 -28.86 -8.26
CA SER A 19 2.41 -30.07 -9.10
C SER A 19 3.47 -30.03 -10.21
N VAL A 20 4.42 -29.10 -10.23
CA VAL A 20 5.50 -29.20 -11.24
C VAL A 20 6.84 -29.65 -10.66
N LEU A 21 7.21 -29.36 -9.41
CA LEU A 21 8.46 -29.90 -8.87
C LEU A 21 8.33 -30.20 -7.38
N GLY A 22 8.39 -31.50 -7.08
CA GLY A 22 8.15 -32.03 -5.75
C GLY A 22 9.23 -31.66 -4.73
N GLN A 23 8.80 -31.90 -3.48
CA GLN A 23 9.59 -32.06 -2.27
C GLN A 23 10.16 -30.78 -1.65
N SER A 24 9.37 -30.30 -0.67
CA SER A 24 9.79 -29.93 0.69
C SER A 24 11.16 -29.25 0.81
N GLN A 25 11.14 -27.95 1.17
CA GLN A 25 12.25 -27.06 1.57
C GLN A 25 12.83 -26.06 0.54
N SER A 26 12.35 -25.98 -0.71
CA SER A 26 12.88 -25.02 -1.71
C SER A 26 12.04 -23.75 -1.97
N GLY A 27 10.77 -23.72 -1.53
CA GLY A 27 9.81 -22.66 -1.90
C GLY A 27 10.09 -21.25 -1.38
N HIS A 28 10.89 -21.08 -0.31
CA HIS A 28 11.22 -19.75 0.22
C HIS A 28 12.27 -19.01 -0.62
N LEU A 29 13.09 -19.73 -1.41
CA LEU A 29 14.11 -19.12 -2.26
C LEU A 29 13.56 -18.62 -3.61
N ALA A 30 12.49 -19.23 -4.12
CA ALA A 30 11.96 -18.91 -5.45
C ALA A 30 11.10 -17.64 -5.48
N SER A 31 10.32 -17.36 -4.43
CA SER A 31 9.45 -16.18 -4.36
C SER A 31 10.26 -14.87 -4.25
N VAL A 32 11.36 -14.89 -3.50
CA VAL A 32 12.30 -13.76 -3.41
C VAL A 32 12.93 -13.44 -4.77
N GLY A 33 13.13 -14.44 -5.63
CA GLY A 33 13.72 -14.27 -6.97
C GLY A 33 12.82 -13.53 -7.96
N TYR A 34 11.50 -13.69 -7.89
CA TYR A 34 10.57 -13.03 -8.81
C TYR A 34 10.35 -11.56 -8.46
N ASP A 35 10.17 -11.23 -7.18
CA ASP A 35 10.05 -9.84 -6.74
C ASP A 35 11.36 -9.07 -7.02
N MET A 36 12.51 -9.72 -6.81
CA MET A 36 13.82 -9.18 -7.20
C MET A 36 13.96 -9.02 -8.71
N TYR A 37 13.44 -9.96 -9.51
CA TYR A 37 13.45 -9.87 -10.98
C TYR A 37 12.64 -8.67 -11.49
N ILE A 38 11.42 -8.47 -10.99
CA ILE A 38 10.58 -7.32 -11.36
C ILE A 38 11.23 -6.00 -10.92
N LYS A 39 11.87 -5.98 -9.75
CA LYS A 39 12.62 -4.82 -9.26
C LYS A 39 13.81 -4.48 -10.18
N LEU A 40 14.65 -5.46 -10.50
CA LEU A 40 15.80 -5.29 -11.40
C LEU A 40 15.38 -4.90 -12.81
N LEU A 41 14.25 -5.42 -13.30
CA LEU A 41 13.67 -5.07 -14.59
C LEU A 41 13.20 -3.60 -14.62
N ASN A 42 12.47 -3.17 -13.59
CA ASN A 42 12.05 -1.76 -13.47
C ASN A 42 13.25 -0.82 -13.31
N GLU A 43 14.26 -1.19 -12.53
CA GLU A 43 15.50 -0.42 -12.41
C GLU A 43 16.24 -0.31 -13.75
N ALA A 44 16.27 -1.37 -14.55
CA ALA A 44 16.90 -1.38 -15.87
C ALA A 44 16.15 -0.49 -16.87
N ILE A 45 14.81 -0.53 -16.87
CA ILE A 45 13.96 0.32 -17.73
C ILE A 45 14.14 1.80 -17.36
N LEU A 46 14.14 2.14 -16.07
CA LEU A 46 14.34 3.52 -15.59
C LEU A 46 15.73 4.06 -15.96
N LYS A 47 16.78 3.24 -15.79
CA LYS A 47 18.14 3.57 -16.23
C LYS A 47 18.23 3.82 -17.73
N GLN A 48 17.52 3.01 -18.54
CA GLN A 48 17.48 3.18 -20.00
C GLN A 48 16.78 4.48 -20.42
N GLN A 49 15.80 4.95 -19.64
CA GLN A 49 15.12 6.23 -19.85
C GLN A 49 15.92 7.44 -19.32
N GLY A 50 17.14 7.24 -18.81
CA GLY A 50 17.98 8.31 -18.26
C GLY A 50 17.47 8.87 -16.93
N LYS A 51 16.49 8.20 -16.28
CA LYS A 51 15.97 8.56 -14.97
C LYS A 51 16.75 7.78 -13.91
N ALA A 52 17.29 8.47 -12.91
CA ALA A 52 17.77 7.77 -11.72
C ALA A 52 16.55 7.11 -11.06
N PRO A 53 16.59 5.81 -10.71
CA PRO A 53 15.51 5.23 -9.93
C PRO A 53 15.47 5.98 -8.61
N GLU A 54 14.41 6.77 -8.38
CA GLU A 54 14.07 7.18 -7.03
C GLU A 54 13.78 5.89 -6.28
N ILE A 55 14.71 5.48 -5.42
CA ILE A 55 14.47 4.40 -4.47
C ILE A 55 13.50 5.00 -3.44
N THR A 56 12.22 5.10 -3.81
CA THR A 56 11.18 5.45 -2.85
C THR A 56 11.05 4.27 -1.90
N PRO A 57 11.07 4.47 -0.58
CA PRO A 57 10.89 3.38 0.37
C PRO A 57 9.60 2.64 0.05
N GLU A 58 9.62 1.31 0.04
CA GLU A 58 8.38 0.55 0.00
C GLU A 58 7.59 0.87 1.27
N CYS A 59 6.34 1.32 1.10
CA CYS A 59 5.43 1.52 2.22
C CYS A 59 4.49 0.32 2.34
N LEU A 60 4.61 -0.44 3.43
CA LEU A 60 3.70 -1.53 3.73
C LEU A 60 2.47 -0.99 4.46
N ILE A 61 1.30 -1.11 3.83
CA ILE A 61 0.01 -0.78 4.44
C ILE A 61 -0.71 -2.08 4.81
N ASP A 62 -1.04 -2.23 6.10
CA ASP A 62 -1.80 -3.34 6.68
C ASP A 62 -2.99 -2.77 7.45
N ILE A 63 -4.14 -2.66 6.78
CA ILE A 63 -5.38 -2.11 7.33
C ILE A 63 -6.54 -3.06 7.05
N ARG A 64 -7.53 -3.06 7.94
CA ARG A 64 -8.69 -3.98 7.92
C ARG A 64 -9.78 -3.43 7.01
N ILE A 65 -9.55 -3.51 5.71
CA ILE A 65 -10.55 -3.18 4.69
C ILE A 65 -10.74 -4.35 3.73
N ASP A 66 -11.95 -4.45 3.17
CA ASP A 66 -12.26 -5.39 2.11
C ASP A 66 -11.77 -4.83 0.76
N ALA A 67 -10.47 -4.96 0.50
CA ALA A 67 -9.83 -4.51 -0.74
C ALA A 67 -9.32 -5.69 -1.57
N PHE A 68 -10.06 -6.07 -2.60
CA PHE A 68 -9.74 -7.17 -3.50
C PHE A 68 -10.55 -7.09 -4.80
N ILE A 69 -10.11 -7.82 -5.82
CA ILE A 69 -10.86 -8.00 -7.08
C ILE A 69 -11.73 -9.25 -6.98
N PRO A 70 -13.08 -9.12 -6.92
CA PRO A 70 -13.97 -10.26 -6.81
C PRO A 70 -13.93 -11.15 -8.06
N GLU A 71 -14.01 -12.46 -7.89
CA GLU A 71 -14.11 -13.42 -9.00
C GLU A 71 -15.35 -13.22 -9.87
N LYS A 72 -16.44 -12.76 -9.26
CA LYS A 72 -17.66 -12.38 -9.98
C LYS A 72 -17.48 -11.16 -10.91
N TYR A 73 -16.47 -10.34 -10.67
CA TYR A 73 -16.18 -9.14 -11.46
C TYR A 73 -15.21 -9.48 -12.59
N ILE A 74 -14.10 -10.15 -12.25
CA ILE A 74 -13.16 -10.67 -13.23
C ILE A 74 -12.97 -12.16 -12.96
N SER A 75 -13.59 -13.00 -13.79
CA SER A 75 -13.58 -14.46 -13.62
C SER A 75 -12.24 -15.08 -14.04
N ASN A 76 -11.61 -14.52 -15.08
CA ASN A 76 -10.32 -15.01 -15.56
C ASN A 76 -9.20 -14.64 -14.57
N GLN A 77 -8.48 -15.65 -14.08
CA GLN A 77 -7.41 -15.47 -13.11
C GLN A 77 -6.22 -14.65 -13.64
N ALA A 78 -5.80 -14.88 -14.89
CA ALA A 78 -4.69 -14.13 -15.49
C ALA A 78 -5.03 -12.64 -15.61
N GLN A 79 -6.25 -12.33 -16.05
CA GLN A 79 -6.74 -10.95 -16.14
C GLN A 79 -6.81 -10.28 -14.76
N ARG A 80 -7.26 -10.99 -13.71
CA ARG A 80 -7.21 -10.46 -12.33
C ARG A 80 -5.79 -10.10 -11.92
N VAL A 81 -4.82 -10.98 -12.17
CA VAL A 81 -3.41 -10.74 -11.83
C VAL A 81 -2.87 -9.52 -12.57
N ASP A 82 -3.20 -9.36 -13.84
CA ASP A 82 -2.82 -8.17 -14.61
C ASP A 82 -3.43 -6.89 -14.03
N CYS A 83 -4.72 -6.91 -13.66
CA CYS A 83 -5.38 -5.78 -13.00
C CYS A 83 -4.75 -5.45 -11.63
N TYR A 84 -4.41 -6.45 -10.82
CA TYR A 84 -3.66 -6.23 -9.57
C TYR A 84 -2.31 -5.55 -9.84
N ARG A 85 -1.60 -5.97 -10.90
CA ARG A 85 -0.32 -5.36 -11.29
C ARG A 85 -0.50 -3.89 -11.68
N LYS A 86 -1.52 -3.58 -12.49
CA LYS A 86 -1.85 -2.20 -12.90
C LYS A 86 -2.20 -1.32 -11.70
N ILE A 87 -3.07 -1.78 -10.82
CA ILE A 87 -3.45 -1.04 -9.60
C ILE A 87 -2.22 -0.83 -8.69
N ALA A 88 -1.31 -1.80 -8.62
CA ALA A 88 -0.07 -1.64 -7.84
C ALA A 88 0.87 -0.56 -8.40
N MET A 89 0.77 -0.23 -9.69
CA MET A 89 1.61 0.77 -10.37
C MET A 89 1.04 2.20 -10.32
N ILE A 90 -0.14 2.42 -9.75
CA ILE A 90 -0.75 3.75 -9.62
C ILE A 90 0.17 4.67 -8.78
N GLU A 91 0.58 5.80 -9.37
CA GLU A 91 1.41 6.81 -8.72
C GLU A 91 0.70 8.15 -8.47
N ASN A 92 -0.40 8.40 -9.17
CA ASN A 92 -1.10 9.67 -9.09
C ASN A 92 -2.60 9.49 -9.37
N ASP A 93 -3.37 10.58 -9.31
CA ASP A 93 -4.80 10.55 -9.55
C ASP A 93 -5.14 10.20 -11.02
N GLU A 94 -4.33 10.65 -11.97
CA GLU A 94 -4.49 10.37 -13.41
C GLU A 94 -4.35 8.86 -13.68
N ASP A 95 -3.30 8.21 -13.17
CA ASP A 95 -3.13 6.75 -13.29
C ASP A 95 -4.32 5.99 -12.69
N ALA A 96 -4.88 6.50 -11.58
CA ALA A 96 -6.04 5.89 -10.95
C ALA A 96 -7.29 6.04 -11.81
N TYR A 97 -7.49 7.20 -12.45
CA TYR A 97 -8.59 7.40 -13.41
C TYR A 97 -8.43 6.48 -14.62
N ASP A 98 -7.24 6.42 -15.23
CA ASP A 98 -6.96 5.57 -16.38
C ASP A 98 -7.24 4.08 -16.09
N VAL A 99 -6.77 3.60 -14.93
CA VAL A 99 -7.04 2.22 -14.49
C VAL A 99 -8.53 2.00 -14.23
N THR A 100 -9.23 2.99 -13.66
CA THR A 100 -10.67 2.88 -13.38
C THR A 100 -11.48 2.85 -14.67
N ASP A 101 -11.17 3.73 -15.63
CA ASP A 101 -11.83 3.78 -16.93
C ASP A 101 -11.61 2.49 -17.72
N GLU A 102 -10.39 1.94 -17.72
CA GLU A 102 -10.13 0.63 -18.34
C GLU A 102 -10.95 -0.48 -17.67
N LEU A 103 -11.07 -0.46 -16.33
CA LEU A 103 -11.87 -1.45 -15.61
C LEU A 103 -13.35 -1.33 -15.97
N ILE A 104 -13.87 -0.11 -16.11
CA ILE A 104 -15.27 0.15 -16.49
C ILE A 104 -15.54 -0.31 -17.92
N ASP A 105 -14.69 0.07 -18.87
CA ASP A 105 -14.86 -0.28 -20.29
C ASP A 105 -14.86 -1.81 -20.50
N ARG A 106 -14.01 -2.52 -19.75
CA ARG A 106 -13.82 -3.97 -19.92
C ARG A 106 -14.74 -4.84 -19.09
N TYR A 107 -15.09 -4.41 -17.88
CA TYR A 107 -15.76 -5.26 -16.88
C TYR A 107 -17.03 -4.62 -16.28
N GLY A 108 -17.36 -3.37 -16.62
CA GLY A 108 -18.53 -2.65 -16.14
C GLY A 108 -18.31 -1.99 -14.77
N ASP A 109 -19.38 -1.79 -14.01
CA ASP A 109 -19.33 -1.04 -12.75
C ASP A 109 -18.32 -1.62 -11.75
N VAL A 110 -17.42 -0.75 -11.27
CA VAL A 110 -16.34 -1.14 -10.36
C VAL A 110 -16.92 -1.46 -8.98
N PRO A 111 -16.69 -2.67 -8.42
CA PRO A 111 -17.16 -3.00 -7.09
C PRO A 111 -16.43 -2.17 -6.02
N ARG A 112 -17.12 -1.87 -4.91
CA ARG A 112 -16.54 -1.17 -3.75
C ARG A 112 -15.22 -1.76 -3.23
N ALA A 113 -15.05 -3.08 -3.32
CA ALA A 113 -13.81 -3.74 -2.92
C ALA A 113 -12.62 -3.42 -3.85
N VAL A 114 -12.89 -3.16 -5.13
CA VAL A 114 -11.89 -2.74 -6.11
C VAL A 114 -11.60 -1.25 -5.96
N GLU A 115 -12.62 -0.42 -5.72
CA GLU A 115 -12.44 1.00 -5.40
C GLU A 115 -11.51 1.18 -4.18
N GLY A 116 -11.76 0.45 -3.10
CA GLY A 116 -10.88 0.48 -1.92
C GLY A 116 -9.45 0.02 -2.20
N LEU A 117 -9.25 -0.92 -3.14
CA LEU A 117 -7.93 -1.36 -3.55
C LEU A 117 -7.17 -0.27 -4.32
N ILE A 118 -7.87 0.47 -5.19
CA ILE A 118 -7.35 1.63 -5.92
C ILE A 118 -7.01 2.75 -4.93
N GLU A 119 -7.90 3.07 -3.99
CA GLU A 119 -7.65 4.09 -2.98
C GLU A 119 -6.43 3.75 -2.10
N VAL A 120 -6.28 2.50 -1.68
CA VAL A 120 -5.07 2.08 -0.94
C VAL A 120 -3.80 2.24 -1.76
N ALA A 121 -3.84 1.96 -3.07
CA ALA A 121 -2.68 2.18 -3.93
C ALA A 121 -2.29 3.67 -3.99
N LYS A 122 -3.27 4.56 -4.14
CA LYS A 122 -3.07 6.01 -4.10
C LYS A 122 -2.48 6.49 -2.78
N LEU A 123 -3.09 6.08 -1.67
CA LEU A 123 -2.65 6.45 -0.31
C LEU A 123 -1.26 5.89 0.00
N ARG A 124 -0.91 4.70 -0.51
CA ARG A 124 0.45 4.16 -0.42
C ARG A 124 1.44 5.10 -1.07
N ARG A 125 1.18 5.60 -2.26
CA ARG A 125 2.11 6.51 -2.93
C ARG A 125 2.31 7.81 -2.15
N ILE A 126 1.23 8.34 -1.58
CA ILE A 126 1.31 9.51 -0.70
C ILE A 126 2.19 9.19 0.53
N ALA A 127 1.97 8.06 1.18
CA ALA A 127 2.77 7.62 2.32
C ALA A 127 4.26 7.47 1.99
N GLN A 128 4.58 6.95 0.80
CA GLN A 128 5.96 6.84 0.31
C GLN A 128 6.62 8.21 0.11
N LYS A 129 5.91 9.18 -0.49
CA LYS A 129 6.38 10.58 -0.62
C LYS A 129 6.61 11.24 0.74
N MET A 130 5.94 10.74 1.79
CA MET A 130 6.12 11.18 3.16
C MET A 130 7.21 10.43 3.93
N HIS A 131 7.96 9.55 3.27
CA HIS A 131 8.98 8.67 3.88
C HIS A 131 8.41 7.76 4.98
N LEU A 132 7.16 7.30 4.82
CA LEU A 132 6.61 6.24 5.68
C LEU A 132 7.00 4.88 5.12
N THR A 133 7.48 4.00 6.00
CA THR A 133 7.89 2.62 5.67
C THR A 133 6.77 1.63 5.96
N GLU A 134 5.99 1.85 7.01
CA GLU A 134 4.93 0.93 7.43
C GLU A 134 3.75 1.70 8.04
N ILE A 135 2.55 1.20 7.77
CA ILE A 135 1.28 1.66 8.35
C ILE A 135 0.49 0.42 8.76
N ILE A 136 0.18 0.30 10.04
CA ILE A 136 -0.46 -0.89 10.62
C ILE A 136 -1.69 -0.48 11.42
N GLN A 137 -2.82 -1.11 11.14
CA GLN A 137 -4.01 -1.02 11.98
C GLN A 137 -4.01 -2.11 13.07
N SER A 138 -4.13 -1.70 14.32
CA SER A 138 -4.31 -2.58 15.48
C SER A 138 -5.57 -2.18 16.24
N GLY A 139 -6.67 -2.88 15.97
CA GLY A 139 -7.98 -2.52 16.52
C GLY A 139 -8.44 -1.15 16.01
N ASP A 140 -8.73 -0.24 16.93
CA ASP A 140 -9.16 1.14 16.64
C ASP A 140 -7.98 2.12 16.46
N VAL A 141 -6.75 1.63 16.55
CA VAL A 141 -5.53 2.43 16.47
C VAL A 141 -4.81 2.18 15.15
N MET A 142 -4.37 3.25 14.49
CA MET A 142 -3.48 3.19 13.33
C MET A 142 -2.09 3.67 13.72
N ILE A 143 -1.07 2.88 13.39
CA ILE A 143 0.33 3.09 13.75
C ILE A 143 1.11 3.38 12.46
N PHE A 144 1.90 4.45 12.47
CA PHE A 144 2.68 4.91 11.33
C PHE A 144 4.17 4.91 11.69
N TYR A 145 4.99 4.37 10.78
CA TYR A 145 6.43 4.22 10.95
C TYR A 145 7.20 5.05 9.91
N PRO A 146 7.70 6.23 10.29
CA PRO A 146 8.62 6.99 9.44
C PRO A 146 9.95 6.25 9.24
N GLU A 147 10.57 6.43 8.08
CA GLU A 147 11.92 5.94 7.77
C GLU A 147 12.97 6.61 8.67
N LYS A 148 12.81 7.90 8.92
CA LYS A 148 13.73 8.75 9.69
C LYS A 148 12.95 9.76 10.51
N THR A 149 13.56 10.23 11.60
CA THR A 149 13.01 11.29 12.46
C THR A 149 13.74 12.60 12.22
N ASP A 150 13.71 13.10 10.99
CA ASP A 150 14.28 14.41 10.64
C ASP A 150 13.31 15.56 10.97
N LYS A 151 13.80 16.80 10.86
CA LYS A 151 13.01 18.00 11.18
C LYS A 151 11.70 18.04 10.40
N LYS A 152 11.76 17.74 9.10
CA LYS A 152 10.60 17.76 8.20
C LYS A 152 9.56 16.71 8.59
N THR A 153 9.99 15.50 8.94
CA THR A 153 9.11 14.45 9.44
C THR A 153 8.46 14.87 10.75
N MET A 154 9.20 15.48 11.67
CA MET A 154 8.64 15.96 12.93
C MET A 154 7.64 17.11 12.74
N GLU A 155 7.85 18.00 11.77
CA GLU A 155 6.88 19.03 11.39
C GLU A 155 5.57 18.39 10.87
N ARG A 156 5.67 17.39 9.99
CA ARG A 156 4.52 16.61 9.49
C ARG A 156 3.77 15.89 10.62
N VAL A 157 4.49 15.26 11.53
CA VAL A 157 3.94 14.58 12.71
C VAL A 157 3.25 15.60 13.64
N SER A 158 3.83 16.79 13.81
CA SER A 158 3.22 17.86 14.60
C SER A 158 1.91 18.37 13.97
N ALA A 159 1.84 18.47 12.64
CA ALA A 159 0.60 18.83 11.94
C ALA A 159 -0.52 17.80 12.15
N VAL A 160 -0.18 16.50 12.16
CA VAL A 160 -1.11 15.43 12.58
C VAL A 160 -1.57 15.67 14.03
N GLY A 161 -0.66 16.04 14.93
CA GLY A 161 -0.98 16.38 16.31
C GLY A 161 -1.95 17.56 16.44
N GLY A 162 -1.83 18.57 15.58
CA GLY A 162 -2.77 19.69 15.50
C GLY A 162 -4.19 19.26 15.10
N LYS A 163 -4.31 18.28 14.18
CA LYS A 163 -5.61 17.77 13.70
C LYS A 163 -6.28 16.82 14.68
N PHE A 164 -5.54 15.87 15.25
CA PHE A 164 -6.09 14.79 16.07
C PHE A 164 -5.95 15.03 17.59
N GLY A 165 -5.12 15.99 18.01
CA GLY A 165 -4.96 16.38 19.41
C GLY A 165 -4.69 15.19 20.33
N LYS A 166 -5.58 14.96 21.30
CA LYS A 166 -5.49 13.88 22.30
C LYS A 166 -5.59 12.46 21.72
N ASP A 167 -6.11 12.33 20.50
CA ASP A 167 -6.26 11.03 19.85
C ASP A 167 -4.96 10.59 19.16
N MET A 168 -3.93 11.44 19.15
CA MET A 168 -2.59 11.10 18.66
C MET A 168 -1.59 10.88 19.81
N MET A 169 -0.74 9.87 19.65
CA MET A 169 0.39 9.62 20.55
C MET A 169 1.69 9.39 19.76
N LEU A 170 2.77 10.04 20.20
CA LEU A 170 4.10 9.92 19.59
C LEU A 170 5.01 9.04 20.46
N ASN A 171 5.63 8.04 19.84
CA ASN A 171 6.57 7.11 20.49
C ASN A 171 7.95 7.23 19.83
N ILE A 172 8.82 8.07 20.38
CA ILE A 172 10.19 8.28 19.87
C ILE A 172 11.21 7.39 20.60
N ALA A 173 10.92 6.98 21.84
CA ALA A 173 11.87 6.28 22.71
C ALA A 173 12.01 4.76 22.46
N THR A 174 11.44 4.25 21.37
CA THR A 174 11.50 2.82 20.99
C THR A 174 12.50 2.60 19.86
N ASP A 175 13.03 1.38 19.72
CA ASP A 175 13.94 0.98 18.63
C ASP A 175 13.40 1.29 17.22
N LYS A 176 12.07 1.44 17.09
CA LYS A 176 11.40 1.87 15.87
C LYS A 176 10.43 3.03 16.15
N PRO A 177 10.88 4.30 15.99
CA PRO A 177 10.02 5.46 16.20
C PRO A 177 8.72 5.39 15.41
N ASN A 178 7.60 5.66 16.07
CA ASN A 178 6.27 5.61 15.47
C ASN A 178 5.35 6.66 16.07
N PHE A 179 4.30 7.02 15.34
CA PHE A 179 3.18 7.75 15.88
C PHE A 179 1.90 6.97 15.64
N ARG A 180 0.93 7.17 16.52
CA ARG A 180 -0.34 6.45 16.53
C ARG A 180 -1.50 7.43 16.54
N VAL A 181 -2.55 7.09 15.81
CA VAL A 181 -3.81 7.84 15.79
C VAL A 181 -4.94 6.88 16.16
N ASN A 182 -5.73 7.26 17.16
CA ASN A 182 -6.87 6.49 17.65
C ASN A 182 -8.16 6.92 16.91
N GLY A 183 -9.20 6.09 16.98
CA GLY A 183 -10.53 6.45 16.46
C GLY A 183 -10.76 6.06 15.01
N THR A 184 -10.20 4.94 14.56
CA THR A 184 -10.45 4.38 13.23
C THR A 184 -11.95 4.35 12.89
N ASP A 185 -12.80 3.91 13.81
CA ASP A 185 -14.25 3.84 13.58
C ASP A 185 -14.93 5.21 13.68
N LYS A 186 -14.37 6.14 14.46
CA LYS A 186 -14.89 7.51 14.63
C LYS A 186 -14.65 8.38 13.39
N HIS A 187 -13.61 8.08 12.63
CA HIS A 187 -13.20 8.85 11.46
C HIS A 187 -13.74 8.27 10.14
N GLY A 188 -14.82 7.49 10.17
CA GLY A 188 -15.44 6.93 8.96
C GLY A 188 -14.76 5.66 8.42
N GLY A 189 -13.92 5.03 9.25
CA GLY A 189 -13.26 3.76 8.95
C GLY A 189 -11.75 3.89 8.67
N PRO A 190 -11.06 2.76 8.45
CA PRO A 190 -9.59 2.72 8.30
C PRO A 190 -9.07 3.57 7.15
N LEU A 191 -9.78 3.56 6.02
CA LEU A 191 -9.36 4.27 4.82
C LEU A 191 -9.46 5.78 4.98
N ALA A 192 -10.54 6.25 5.60
CA ALA A 192 -10.76 7.66 5.87
C ALA A 192 -9.74 8.18 6.90
N LEU A 193 -9.47 7.44 7.99
CA LEU A 193 -8.43 7.81 8.95
C LEU A 193 -7.04 7.90 8.30
N LEU A 194 -6.71 6.92 7.43
CA LEU A 194 -5.45 6.93 6.69
C LEU A 194 -5.35 8.16 5.78
N ALA A 195 -6.39 8.43 4.99
CA ALA A 195 -6.45 9.60 4.11
C ALA A 195 -6.34 10.91 4.90
N ASP A 196 -7.06 11.04 6.02
CA ASP A 196 -7.05 12.22 6.87
C ASP A 196 -5.70 12.48 7.52
N THR A 197 -4.99 11.42 7.92
CA THR A 197 -3.66 11.50 8.51
C THR A 197 -2.63 11.92 7.48
N LEU A 198 -2.66 11.31 6.29
CA LEU A 198 -1.76 11.65 5.19
C LEU A 198 -2.02 13.08 4.67
N ALA A 199 -3.28 13.52 4.63
CA ALA A 199 -3.63 14.90 4.28
C ALA A 199 -3.08 15.92 5.29
N ALA A 200 -3.11 15.59 6.59
CA ALA A 200 -2.50 16.43 7.62
C ALA A 200 -0.96 16.48 7.51
N MET A 201 -0.32 15.39 7.10
CA MET A 201 1.13 15.41 6.82
C MET A 201 1.45 16.24 5.58
N GLN A 202 0.59 16.21 4.54
CA GLN A 202 0.78 16.98 3.31
C GLN A 202 0.66 18.50 3.50
N SER A 203 -0.07 18.98 4.51
CA SER A 203 -0.26 20.42 4.70
C SER A 203 1.05 21.16 4.94
N VAL A 204 2.05 20.49 5.52
CA VAL A 204 3.40 21.03 5.78
C VAL A 204 4.19 21.29 4.49
N ASP A 205 3.89 20.58 3.40
CA ASP A 205 4.56 20.79 2.11
C ASP A 205 3.92 21.92 1.27
N LYS A 206 2.80 22.51 1.74
CA LYS A 206 2.08 23.61 1.07
C LYS A 206 2.39 24.99 1.65
N ASP A 207 3.06 25.04 2.80
CA ASP A 207 3.52 26.26 3.48
C ASP A 207 5.02 26.51 3.18
#